data_AF-A0A7G2JYR0-F1
#
_entry.id   AF-A0A7G2JYR0-F1
#
_cell.length_a   1.000
_cell.length_b   1.000
_cell.length_c   1.000
_cell.angle_alpha   90.00
_cell.angle_beta   90.00
_cell.angle_gamma   90.00
#
_symmetry.space_group_name_H-M   'P 1'
#
loop_
_entity.id
_entity.type
_entity.pdbx_description
1 polymer ?
#
loop_
_entity_poly.entity_id
_entity_poly.type
_entity_poly.pdbx_seq_one_letter_code
_entity_poly.pdbx_strand_id
1 'polypeptide(L)'
;MLDIVLYEPEIPQNTGNIIRLCANTGFRLHLIEPLGFTWDDKRLRRSGLDYHEFAEIKRHKTFEAFLESEKPQRLFALTTKGSPAHSQVKFELGDYLMFGPETRGIPMSI
;
A
#
# COMPACT_ATOMS: atom_id res chain seq x y z
N MET A 1 -3.81 -1.59 14.69
CA MET A 1 -3.58 -2.27 13.39
C MET A 1 -2.54 -1.47 12.62
N LEU A 2 -1.77 -2.09 11.73
CA LEU A 2 -0.91 -1.34 10.79
C LEU A 2 -1.58 -1.26 9.42
N ASP A 3 -1.16 -0.27 8.65
CA ASP A 3 -1.72 0.05 7.35
C ASP A 3 -0.62 0.06 6.29
N ILE A 4 -0.82 -0.67 5.18
CA ILE A 4 0.04 -0.61 4.01
C ILE A 4 -0.60 0.32 2.99
N VAL A 5 0.19 1.25 2.43
CA VAL A 5 -0.25 2.20 1.40
C VAL A 5 0.61 2.00 0.15
N LEU A 6 0.00 1.62 -0.97
CA LEU A 6 0.67 1.56 -2.26
C LEU A 6 0.31 2.79 -3.06
N TYR A 7 1.30 3.64 -3.30
CA TYR A 7 1.17 4.80 -4.17
C TYR A 7 1.33 4.36 -5.63
N GLU A 8 0.28 4.51 -6.44
CA GLU A 8 0.27 4.23 -7.89
C GLU A 8 0.95 2.90 -8.32
N PRO A 9 0.58 1.73 -7.75
CA PRO A 9 1.28 0.48 -8.03
C PRO A 9 1.17 0.07 -9.50
N GLU A 10 2.27 -0.42 -10.07
CA GLU A 10 2.37 -0.66 -11.51
C GLU A 10 2.20 -2.14 -11.88
N ILE A 11 2.63 -3.06 -11.00
CA ILE A 11 2.66 -4.50 -11.31
C ILE A 11 1.54 -5.24 -10.54
N PRO A 12 0.56 -5.86 -11.24
CA PRO A 12 -0.58 -6.51 -10.59
C PRO A 12 -0.17 -7.67 -9.69
N GLN A 13 0.88 -8.42 -10.03
CA GLN A 13 1.36 -9.54 -9.23
C GLN A 13 1.90 -9.09 -7.86
N ASN A 14 2.60 -7.96 -7.80
CA ASN A 14 3.12 -7.43 -6.54
C ASN A 14 1.96 -7.00 -5.65
N THR A 15 0.98 -6.28 -6.21
CA THR A 15 -0.24 -5.91 -5.47
C THR A 15 -0.96 -7.17 -4.96
N GLY A 16 -1.13 -8.20 -5.78
CA GLY A 16 -1.76 -9.46 -5.37
C GLY A 16 -1.03 -10.16 -4.22
N ASN A 17 0.31 -10.17 -4.25
CA ASN A 17 1.12 -10.71 -3.15
C ASN A 17 0.99 -9.88 -1.86
N ILE A 18 0.89 -8.55 -1.98
CA ILE A 18 0.70 -7.65 -0.83
C ILE A 18 -0.70 -7.81 -0.24
N ILE A 19 -1.73 -8.04 -1.06
CA ILE A 19 -3.07 -8.40 -0.55
C ILE A 19 -2.99 -9.66 0.32
N ARG A 20 -2.30 -10.70 -0.18
CA ARG A 20 -2.09 -11.94 0.60
C ARG A 20 -1.33 -11.67 1.90
N LEU A 21 -0.29 -10.83 1.85
CA LEU A 21 0.45 -10.42 3.05
C LEU A 21 -0.49 -9.79 4.07
N CYS A 22 -1.30 -8.81 3.64
CA CYS A 22 -2.25 -8.11 4.50
C CYS A 22 -3.26 -9.07 5.14
N ALA A 23 -3.81 -10.02 4.36
CA ALA A 23 -4.71 -11.04 4.88
C ALA A 23 -4.06 -11.93 5.95
N ASN A 24 -2.78 -12.29 5.76
CA ASN A 24 -2.04 -13.13 6.71
C ASN A 24 -1.56 -12.37 7.96
N THR A 25 -1.33 -11.06 7.87
CA THR A 25 -0.83 -10.24 8.99
C THR A 25 -1.93 -9.44 9.69
N GLY A 26 -3.14 -9.40 9.14
CA GLY A 26 -4.23 -8.54 9.59
C GLY A 26 -3.93 -7.05 9.38
N PHE A 27 -3.16 -6.70 8.36
CA PHE A 27 -2.94 -5.29 8.00
C PHE A 27 -4.02 -4.84 7.03
N ARG A 28 -4.39 -3.56 7.07
CA ARG A 28 -5.27 -2.98 6.05
C ARG A 28 -4.44 -2.53 4.86
N LEU A 29 -5.05 -2.53 3.68
CA LEU A 29 -4.40 -2.13 2.44
C LEU A 29 -5.09 -0.92 1.82
N HIS A 30 -4.29 0.09 1.49
CA HIS A 30 -4.70 1.26 0.75
C HIS A 30 -3.99 1.31 -0.60
N LEU A 31 -4.74 1.57 -1.65
CA LEU A 31 -4.22 1.73 -3.01
C LEU A 31 -4.54 3.14 -3.49
N ILE A 32 -3.53 3.91 -3.88
CA ILE A 32 -3.71 5.23 -4.46
C ILE A 32 -3.61 5.12 -5.98
N GLU A 33 -4.62 5.64 -6.66
CA GLU A 33 -4.72 5.67 -8.12
C GLU A 33 -3.81 6.75 -8.74
N PRO A 34 -3.45 6.63 -10.04
CA PRO A 34 -3.82 5.55 -10.96
C PRO A 34 -3.08 4.23 -10.68
N LEU A 35 -3.78 3.11 -10.82
CA LEU A 35 -3.16 1.78 -10.85
C LEU A 35 -2.62 1.52 -12.26
N GLY A 36 -1.40 0.98 -12.38
CA GLY A 36 -0.83 0.59 -13.68
C GLY A 36 -1.50 -0.64 -14.32
N PHE A 37 -2.58 -1.15 -13.74
CA PHE A 37 -3.30 -2.35 -14.17
C PHE A 37 -4.80 -2.24 -13.87
N THR A 38 -5.58 -3.11 -14.51
CA THR A 38 -7.03 -3.20 -14.24
C THR A 38 -7.31 -4.06 -13.01
N TRP A 39 -8.27 -3.64 -12.17
CA TRP A 39 -8.60 -4.37 -10.94
C TRP A 39 -9.02 -5.84 -11.18
N ASP A 40 -9.68 -6.11 -12.30
CA ASP A 40 -10.12 -7.46 -12.69
C ASP A 40 -9.06 -8.29 -13.41
N ASP A 41 -7.79 -7.85 -13.42
CA ASP A 41 -6.72 -8.57 -14.10
C ASP A 41 -6.62 -10.02 -13.56
N LYS A 42 -6.64 -10.99 -14.49
CA LYS A 42 -6.43 -12.42 -14.18
C LYS A 42 -5.13 -12.65 -13.39
N ARG A 43 -4.13 -11.77 -13.56
CA ARG A 43 -2.86 -11.77 -12.82
C ARG A 43 -3.06 -11.44 -11.34
N LEU A 44 -3.96 -10.52 -11.00
CA LEU A 44 -4.32 -10.21 -9.62
C LEU A 44 -5.05 -11.39 -8.97
N ARG A 45 -5.98 -12.01 -9.71
CA ARG A 45 -6.75 -13.18 -9.24
C ARG A 45 -5.91 -14.46 -9.06
N ARG A 46 -4.82 -14.61 -9.84
CA ARG A 46 -3.91 -15.76 -9.73
C ARG A 46 -3.12 -15.82 -8.42
N SER A 47 -3.07 -14.75 -7.65
CA SER A 47 -2.51 -14.76 -6.29
C SER A 47 -3.35 -15.58 -5.28
N GLY A 48 -4.35 -16.33 -5.78
CA GLY A 48 -5.18 -17.26 -5.01
C GLY A 48 -6.18 -16.55 -4.10
N LEU A 49 -6.45 -15.28 -4.37
CA LEU A 49 -7.13 -14.40 -3.42
C LEU A 49 -8.56 -14.88 -3.18
N ASP A 50 -8.86 -15.26 -1.94
CA ASP A 50 -10.24 -15.54 -1.53
C ASP A 50 -11.00 -14.21 -1.38
N TYR A 51 -12.31 -14.21 -1.64
CA TYR A 51 -13.14 -13.01 -1.57
C TYR A 51 -13.06 -12.29 -0.21
N HIS A 52 -12.78 -13.03 0.87
CA HIS A 52 -12.58 -12.49 2.22
C HIS A 52 -11.30 -11.66 2.36
N GLU A 53 -10.25 -11.95 1.58
CA GLU A 53 -8.98 -11.20 1.61
C GLU A 53 -9.12 -9.81 0.99
N PHE A 54 -10.21 -9.55 0.26
CA PHE A 54 -10.54 -8.23 -0.28
C PHE A 54 -11.29 -7.33 0.71
N ALA A 55 -11.77 -7.85 1.85
CA ALA A 55 -12.74 -7.16 2.72
C ALA A 55 -12.19 -5.86 3.35
N GLU A 56 -10.87 -5.65 3.38
CA GLU A 56 -10.25 -4.47 4.00
C GLU A 56 -9.37 -3.64 3.04
N ILE A 57 -9.55 -3.80 1.73
CA ILE A 57 -8.83 -2.98 0.74
C ILE A 57 -9.61 -1.70 0.43
N LYS A 58 -8.97 -0.54 0.61
CA LYS A 58 -9.51 0.76 0.23
C LYS A 58 -8.76 1.35 -0.96
N ARG A 59 -9.50 1.91 -1.92
CA ARG A 59 -8.94 2.62 -3.08
C ARG A 59 -9.18 4.12 -2.93
N HIS A 60 -8.15 4.91 -3.21
CA HIS A 60 -8.14 6.36 -3.12
C HIS A 60 -7.79 6.94 -4.47
N LYS A 61 -8.55 7.95 -4.92
CA LYS A 61 -8.33 8.57 -6.25
C LYS A 61 -7.01 9.34 -6.34
N THR A 62 -6.59 9.93 -5.23
CA THR A 62 -5.35 10.71 -5.12
C THR A 62 -4.75 10.56 -3.73
N PHE A 63 -3.52 11.03 -3.55
CA PHE A 63 -2.87 11.05 -2.24
C PHE A 63 -3.60 11.98 -1.25
N GLU A 64 -4.12 13.11 -1.71
CA GLU A 64 -4.90 14.04 -0.89
C GLU A 64 -6.19 13.39 -0.41
N ALA A 65 -6.90 12.65 -1.28
CA ALA A 65 -8.09 11.91 -0.90
C ALA A 65 -7.79 10.83 0.16
N PHE A 66 -6.62 10.18 0.08
CA PHE A 66 -6.13 9.28 1.12
C PHE A 66 -5.91 10.01 2.45
N LEU A 67 -5.23 11.16 2.44
CA LEU A 67 -4.97 11.95 3.65
C LEU A 67 -6.27 12.45 4.30
N GLU A 68 -7.24 12.91 3.52
CA GLU A 68 -8.52 13.41 4.02
C GLU A 68 -9.38 12.31 4.65
N SER A 69 -9.37 11.11 4.05
CA SER A 69 -10.21 9.99 4.49
C SER A 69 -9.60 9.23 5.66
N GLU A 70 -8.31 8.91 5.61
CA GLU A 70 -7.66 8.06 6.62
C GLU A 70 -6.99 8.86 7.74
N LYS A 71 -6.67 10.14 7.50
CA LYS A 71 -6.05 11.07 8.47
C LYS A 71 -4.91 10.43 9.28
N PRO A 72 -3.88 9.88 8.60
CA PRO A 72 -2.82 9.14 9.26
C PRO A 72 -2.09 10.05 10.26
N GLN A 73 -1.98 9.61 11.52
CA GLN A 73 -1.21 10.33 12.54
C GLN A 73 0.30 10.22 12.27
N ARG A 74 0.73 9.05 11.78
CA ARG A 74 2.12 8.73 11.45
C ARG A 74 2.13 8.01 10.11
N LEU A 75 2.86 8.57 9.15
CA LEU A 75 3.05 8.01 7.82
C LEU A 75 4.55 7.88 7.53
N PHE A 76 4.99 6.66 7.24
CA PHE A 76 6.36 6.33 6.90
C PHE A 76 6.45 6.02 5.41
N ALA A 77 7.36 6.70 4.72
CA ALA A 77 7.64 6.44 3.31
C ALA A 77 8.89 5.57 3.17
N LEU A 78 8.78 4.42 2.50
CA LEU A 78 9.95 3.64 2.12
C LEU A 78 10.56 4.22 0.84
N THR A 79 11.77 4.75 0.96
CA THR A 79 12.53 5.33 -0.15
C THR A 79 14.02 5.04 0.01
N THR A 80 14.73 4.86 -1.11
CA THR A 80 16.19 4.69 -1.13
C THR A 80 16.94 5.95 -0.71
N LYS A 81 16.25 7.10 -0.67
CA LYS A 81 16.78 8.39 -0.18
C LYS A 81 16.58 8.58 1.33
N GLY A 82 15.98 7.61 2.02
CA GLY A 82 15.74 7.66 3.46
C GLY A 82 17.04 7.48 4.25
N SER A 83 17.14 8.11 5.41
CA SER A 83 18.33 8.03 6.27
C SER A 83 18.27 6.92 7.33
N PRO A 84 17.22 6.83 8.18
CA PRO A 84 17.16 5.76 9.17
C PRO A 84 16.84 4.42 8.49
N ALA A 85 17.50 3.35 8.95
CA ALA A 85 17.10 2.00 8.56
C ALA A 85 15.70 1.72 9.12
N HIS A 86 14.86 1.00 8.38
CA HIS A 86 13.48 0.70 8.79
C HIS A 86 13.42 -0.03 10.16
N SER A 87 14.45 -0.80 10.50
CA SER A 87 14.56 -1.54 11.77
C SER A 87 14.93 -0.68 12.98
N GLN A 88 15.32 0.58 12.77
CA GLN A 88 15.61 1.54 13.84
C GLN A 88 14.37 2.31 14.28
N VAL A 89 13.27 2.21 13.52
CA VAL A 89 12.00 2.85 13.84
C VAL A 89 11.24 2.00 14.85
N LYS A 90 10.68 2.64 15.88
CA LYS A 90 9.71 2.02 16.78
C LYS A 90 8.32 2.22 16.21
N PHE A 91 7.80 1.19 15.55
CA PHE A 91 6.45 1.20 15.00
C PHE A 91 5.40 1.07 16.11
N GLU A 92 4.28 1.73 15.89
CA GLU A 92 3.13 1.76 16.78
C GLU A 92 1.87 1.36 16.02
N LEU A 93 0.87 0.85 16.74
CA LEU A 93 -0.43 0.57 16.13
C LEU A 93 -1.04 1.89 15.60
N GLY A 94 -1.52 1.86 14.36
CA GLY A 94 -2.03 3.04 13.64
C GLY A 94 -1.00 3.67 12.70
N ASP A 95 0.24 3.16 12.66
CA ASP A 95 1.23 3.60 11.68
C ASP A 95 0.85 3.15 10.26
N TYR A 96 1.03 4.08 9.31
CA TYR A 96 0.88 3.85 7.88
C TYR A 96 2.26 3.69 7.24
N LEU A 97 2.45 2.61 6.48
CA LEU A 97 3.67 2.26 5.78
C LEU A 97 3.43 2.42 4.27
N MET A 98 3.98 3.47 3.68
CA MET A 98 3.79 3.82 2.27
C MET A 98 4.96 3.38 1.40
N PHE A 99 4.61 2.80 0.26
CA PHE A 99 5.52 2.30 -0.76
C PHE A 99 5.15 2.95 -2.09
N GLY A 100 6.18 3.38 -2.83
CA GLY A 100 6.00 3.92 -4.17
C GLY A 100 5.84 2.84 -5.24
N PRO A 101 5.56 3.25 -6.49
CA PRO A 101 5.62 2.38 -7.66
C PRO A 101 7.01 1.77 -7.84
N GLU A 102 7.05 0.59 -8.43
CA GLU A 102 8.25 -0.23 -8.59
C GLU A 102 9.37 0.46 -9.37
N THR A 103 9.02 1.25 -10.39
CA THR A 103 10.00 1.87 -11.29
C THR A 103 10.56 3.20 -10.78
N ARG A 104 9.73 3.99 -10.10
CA ARG A 104 10.02 5.41 -9.82
C ARG A 104 10.01 5.79 -8.34
N GLY A 105 9.51 4.92 -7.45
CA GLY A 105 9.38 5.21 -6.03
C GLY A 105 8.45 6.40 -5.74
N ILE A 106 8.49 6.89 -4.50
CA ILE A 106 7.62 8.00 -4.05
C ILE A 106 8.14 9.33 -4.63
N PRO A 107 7.27 10.18 -5.22
CA PRO A 107 7.63 11.52 -5.67
C PRO A 107 8.22 12.38 -4.55
N MET A 108 9.20 13.24 -4.85
CA MET A 108 9.81 14.14 -3.86
C MET A 108 8.85 15.20 -3.29
N SER A 109 7.72 15.43 -3.96
CA SER A 109 6.67 16.36 -3.52
C SER A 109 5.75 15.77 -2.44
N ILE A 110 5.88 14.48 -2.17
CA ILE A 110 5.16 13.71 -1.14
C ILE A 110 6.15 13.39 -0.03
#